data_AF-A0A1H9I454-F1
#
_entry.id   AF-A0A1H9I454-F1
#
_cell.length_a   1.000
_cell.length_b   1.000
_cell.length_c   1.000
_cell.angle_alpha   90.00
_cell.angle_beta   90.00
_cell.angle_gamma   90.00
#
_symmetry.space_group_name_H-M   'P 1'
#
loop_
_entity.id
_entity.type
_entity.pdbx_description
1 polymer ?
#
loop_
_entity_poly.entity_id
_entity_poly.type
_entity_poly.pdbx_seq_one_letter_code
_entity_poly.pdbx_strand_id
1 'polypeptide(L)'
;MAIAAAAWLLCATLAARFWWQSPQGRLLWDGYHWGWTPSSGTASGPGSAHIHLDWQHSLWVRWQSDDRTQVCWFWLEQRHAPAQWADLRRALHAPPAPPPSTSTP
;
A
#
# COMPACT_ATOMS: atom_id res chain seq x y z
N MET A 1 -20.62 -32.42 7.12
CA MET A 1 -20.48 -31.28 8.06
C MET A 1 -19.06 -31.14 8.62
N ALA A 2 -18.45 -32.20 9.18
CA ALA A 2 -17.10 -32.11 9.77
C ALA A 2 -16.00 -31.65 8.79
N ILE A 3 -16.00 -32.15 7.55
CA ILE A 3 -15.00 -31.77 6.54
C ILE A 3 -15.15 -30.28 6.16
N ALA A 4 -16.38 -29.81 6.00
CA ALA A 4 -16.65 -28.40 5.69
C ALA A 4 -16.21 -27.48 6.84
N ALA A 5 -16.47 -27.89 8.10
CA ALA A 5 -16.02 -27.15 9.27
C ALA A 5 -14.49 -27.13 9.39
N ALA A 6 -13.82 -28.26 9.15
CA ALA A 6 -12.37 -28.35 9.18
C ALA A 6 -11.73 -27.49 8.06
N ALA A 7 -12.27 -27.54 6.85
CA ALA A 7 -11.82 -26.70 5.74
C ALA A 7 -12.04 -25.21 6.04
N TRP A 8 -13.19 -24.85 6.61
CA TRP A 8 -13.48 -23.47 7.00
C TRP A 8 -12.51 -22.96 8.08
N LEU A 9 -12.25 -23.76 9.11
CA LEU A 9 -11.27 -23.42 10.15
C LEU A 9 -9.87 -23.25 9.57
N LEU A 10 -9.44 -24.15 8.67
CA LEU A 10 -8.15 -24.04 8.01
C LEU A 10 -8.04 -22.74 7.21
N CYS A 11 -9.03 -22.42 6.38
CA CYS A 11 -9.07 -21.18 5.61
C CYS A 11 -9.06 -19.94 6.52
N ALA A 12 -9.86 -19.93 7.61
CA ALA A 12 -9.89 -18.83 8.56
C ALA A 12 -8.53 -18.63 9.25
N THR A 13 -7.87 -19.73 9.63
CA THR A 13 -6.55 -19.69 10.27
C THR A 13 -5.49 -19.16 9.31
N LEU A 14 -5.50 -19.62 8.06
CA LEU A 14 -4.61 -19.13 7.02
C LEU A 14 -4.85 -17.64 6.76
N ALA A 15 -6.12 -17.22 6.60
CA ALA A 15 -6.48 -15.82 6.39
C ALA A 15 -6.01 -14.93 7.56
N ALA A 16 -6.23 -15.35 8.81
CA ALA A 16 -5.76 -14.63 9.99
C ALA A 16 -4.23 -14.52 10.03
N ARG A 17 -3.52 -15.60 9.68
CA ARG A 17 -2.06 -15.61 9.61
C ARG A 17 -1.55 -14.67 8.51
N PHE A 18 -2.16 -14.69 7.33
CA PHE A 18 -1.83 -13.77 6.24
C PHE A 18 -2.10 -12.31 6.63
N TRP A 19 -3.22 -12.06 7.33
CA TRP A 19 -3.54 -10.73 7.83
C TRP A 19 -2.51 -10.24 8.84
N TRP A 20 -2.08 -11.08 9.80
CA TRP A 20 -1.04 -10.70 10.76
C TRP A 20 0.35 -10.55 10.13
N GLN A 21 0.60 -11.19 8.99
CA GLN A 21 1.83 -11.04 8.21
C GLN A 21 1.75 -9.92 7.18
N SER A 22 0.65 -9.17 7.13
CA SER A 22 0.53 -8.03 6.21
C SER A 22 1.69 -7.05 6.46
N PRO A 23 2.34 -6.54 5.40
CA PRO A 23 3.48 -5.65 5.56
C PRO A 23 3.05 -4.37 6.30
N GLN A 24 3.69 -4.14 7.45
CA GLN A 24 3.49 -2.95 8.27
C GLN A 24 4.64 -1.97 8.04
N GLY A 25 4.34 -0.68 8.10
CA GLY A 25 5.31 0.37 7.83
C GLY A 25 4.66 1.69 7.46
N ARG A 26 5.44 2.55 6.81
CA ARG A 26 5.04 3.88 6.37
C ARG A 26 5.13 3.98 4.86
N LEU A 27 4.02 4.39 4.25
CA LEU A 27 3.96 4.80 2.86
C LEU A 27 4.00 6.33 2.85
N LEU A 28 5.04 6.92 2.28
CA LEU A 28 5.28 8.36 2.27
C LEU A 28 5.24 8.89 0.84
N TRP A 29 4.52 9.98 0.65
CA TRP A 29 4.51 10.74 -0.59
C TRP A 29 5.44 11.94 -0.44
N ASP A 30 6.42 12.08 -1.33
CA ASP A 30 7.37 13.20 -1.31
C ASP A 30 6.94 14.38 -2.23
N GLY A 31 5.82 14.23 -2.95
CA GLY A 31 5.37 15.19 -3.97
C GLY A 31 5.49 14.66 -5.40
N TYR A 32 6.36 13.69 -5.64
CA TYR A 32 6.66 13.11 -6.95
C TYR A 32 6.63 11.57 -6.94
N HIS A 33 7.15 10.93 -5.90
CA HIS A 33 7.28 9.49 -5.75
C HIS A 33 6.69 8.99 -4.44
N TRP A 34 6.32 7.71 -4.45
CA TRP A 34 5.92 6.99 -3.25
C TRP A 34 7.11 6.22 -2.69
N GLY A 35 7.53 6.55 -1.48
CA GLY A 35 8.49 5.79 -0.69
C GLY A 35 7.79 4.79 0.23
N TRP A 36 8.32 3.58 0.31
CA TRP A 36 7.89 2.58 1.29
C TRP A 36 8.97 2.38 2.35
N THR A 37 8.63 2.46 3.63
CA THR A 37 9.53 2.15 4.74
C THR A 37 8.89 1.07 5.62
N PRO A 38 9.39 -0.18 5.57
CA PRO A 38 8.87 -1.25 6.42
C PRO A 38 9.16 -0.95 7.90
N SER A 39 8.28 -1.38 8.80
CA SER A 39 8.48 -1.24 10.25
C SER A 39 9.77 -1.93 10.75
N SER A 40 10.26 -2.92 10.00
CA SER A 40 11.43 -3.73 10.34
C SER A 40 12.77 -3.11 9.93
N GLY A 41 12.82 -1.98 9.22
CA GLY A 41 14.10 -1.35 8.88
C GLY A 41 14.10 -0.48 7.64
N THR A 42 15.08 -0.72 6.76
CA THR A 42 15.53 0.21 5.73
C THR A 42 14.42 0.60 4.75
N ALA A 43 14.31 1.90 4.48
CA ALA A 43 13.42 2.43 3.46
C ALA A 43 13.75 1.80 2.09
N SER A 44 12.70 1.33 1.42
CA SER A 44 12.77 0.99 0.01
C SER A 44 13.01 2.27 -0.82
N GLY A 45 13.58 2.10 -2.02
CA GLY A 45 13.75 3.18 -2.98
C GLY A 45 12.41 3.80 -3.43
N PRO A 46 12.46 4.83 -4.29
CA PRO A 46 11.25 5.42 -4.85
C PRO A 46 10.45 4.39 -5.65
N GLY A 47 9.14 4.63 -5.71
CA GLY A 47 8.20 3.76 -6.38
C GLY A 47 6.89 4.46 -6.70
N SER A 48 5.96 3.68 -7.24
CA SER A 48 4.60 4.11 -7.56
C SER A 48 3.59 3.34 -6.74
N ALA A 49 2.57 4.04 -6.24
CA ALA A 49 1.45 3.44 -5.52
C ALA A 49 0.16 3.59 -6.35
N HIS A 50 -0.62 2.52 -6.43
CA HIS A 50 -1.86 2.47 -7.20
C HIS A 50 -2.98 1.91 -6.32
N ILE A 51 -4.13 2.59 -6.33
CA ILE A 51 -5.33 2.09 -5.67
C ILE A 51 -5.94 1.00 -6.53
N HIS A 52 -6.09 -0.19 -5.95
CA HIS A 52 -6.85 -1.28 -6.57
C HIS A 52 -8.28 -1.35 -6.06
N LEU A 53 -8.51 -0.94 -4.81
CA LEU A 53 -9.86 -0.89 -4.26
C LEU A 53 -9.96 0.23 -3.23
N ASP A 54 -10.99 1.05 -3.38
CA ASP A 54 -11.24 2.22 -2.55
C ASP A 54 -12.54 2.03 -1.77
N TRP A 55 -12.43 1.88 -0.45
CA TRP A 55 -13.53 2.10 0.47
C TRP A 55 -13.32 3.44 1.18
N GLN A 56 -14.42 4.06 1.63
CA GLN A 56 -14.37 5.38 2.26
C GLN A 56 -13.35 5.46 3.42
N HIS A 57 -13.24 4.40 4.23
CA HIS A 57 -12.38 4.34 5.41
C HIS A 57 -11.16 3.41 5.27
N SER A 58 -11.03 2.70 4.14
CA SER A 58 -9.92 1.78 3.89
C SER A 58 -9.58 1.69 2.41
N LEU A 59 -8.30 1.58 2.08
CA LEU A 59 -7.83 1.46 0.70
C LEU A 59 -6.97 0.20 0.57
N TRP A 60 -7.16 -0.53 -0.51
CA TRP A 60 -6.23 -1.56 -0.93
C TRP A 60 -5.32 -1.00 -2.01
N VAL A 61 -4.05 -0.84 -1.66
CA VAL A 61 -3.05 -0.16 -2.48
C VAL A 61 -1.93 -1.13 -2.82
N ARG A 62 -1.51 -1.10 -4.07
CA ARG A 62 -0.31 -1.78 -4.53
C ARG A 62 0.79 -0.75 -4.69
N TRP A 63 1.93 -1.00 -4.07
CA TRP A 63 3.15 -0.25 -4.30
C TRP A 63 4.16 -1.11 -5.06
N GLN A 64 4.89 -0.49 -5.96
CA GLN A 64 5.96 -1.12 -6.72
C GLN A 64 7.15 -0.16 -6.79
N SER A 65 8.34 -0.67 -6.49
CA SER A 65 9.58 0.08 -6.66
C SER A 65 9.82 0.42 -8.13
N ASP A 66 10.50 1.52 -8.41
CA ASP A 66 10.76 1.97 -9.79
C ASP A 66 11.64 0.98 -10.57
N ASP A 67 12.57 0.31 -9.88
CA ASP A 67 13.38 -0.79 -10.43
C ASP A 67 12.60 -2.11 -10.63
N ARG A 68 11.33 -2.14 -10.21
CA ARG A 68 10.38 -3.27 -10.29
C ARG A 68 10.82 -4.54 -9.56
N THR A 69 11.84 -4.47 -8.71
CA THR A 69 12.33 -5.62 -7.94
C THR A 69 11.43 -5.95 -6.75
N GLN A 70 10.68 -4.97 -6.25
CA GLN A 70 9.82 -5.10 -5.08
C GLN A 70 8.37 -4.70 -5.38
N VAL A 71 7.43 -5.55 -4.97
CA VAL A 71 5.99 -5.26 -5.00
C VAL A 71 5.40 -5.54 -3.63
N CYS A 72 4.64 -4.59 -3.09
CA CYS A 72 3.98 -4.71 -1.80
C CYS A 72 2.51 -4.33 -1.91
N TRP A 73 1.67 -5.03 -1.16
CA TRP A 73 0.24 -4.76 -1.06
C TRP A 73 -0.08 -4.29 0.35
N PHE A 74 -0.80 -3.18 0.45
CA PHE A 74 -1.11 -2.53 1.70
C PHE A 74 -2.60 -2.39 1.87
N TRP A 75 -3.07 -2.73 3.06
CA TRP A 75 -4.39 -2.37 3.52
C TRP A 75 -4.27 -1.10 4.37
N LEU A 76 -4.52 0.06 3.77
CA LEU A 76 -4.47 1.34 4.45
C LEU A 76 -5.82 1.60 5.12
N GLU A 77 -5.80 2.02 6.37
CA GLU A 77 -7.04 2.31 7.11
C GLU A 77 -6.97 3.69 7.74
N GLN A 78 -8.06 4.45 7.63
CA GLN A 78 -8.16 5.81 8.17
C GLN A 78 -7.79 5.89 9.65
N ARG A 79 -8.12 4.87 10.45
CA ARG A 79 -7.87 4.86 11.91
C ARG A 79 -6.40 5.05 12.30
N HIS A 80 -5.45 4.72 11.42
CA HIS A 80 -4.02 4.85 11.72
C HIS A 80 -3.51 6.29 11.56
N ALA A 81 -4.13 7.08 10.68
CA ALA A 81 -3.73 8.46 10.41
C ALA A 81 -4.95 9.30 9.95
N PRO A 82 -5.95 9.51 10.82
CA PRO A 82 -7.23 10.08 10.40
C PRO A 82 -7.09 11.51 9.87
N ALA A 83 -6.17 12.29 10.45
CA ALA A 83 -5.89 13.66 10.02
C ALA A 83 -5.25 13.76 8.63
N GLN A 84 -4.50 12.74 8.21
CA GLN A 84 -3.78 12.72 6.92
C GLN A 84 -4.56 11.96 5.84
N TRP A 85 -5.70 11.34 6.18
CA TRP A 85 -6.43 10.42 5.30
C TRP A 85 -6.90 11.08 4.01
N ALA A 86 -7.45 12.29 4.10
CA ALA A 86 -7.93 13.02 2.93
C ALA A 86 -6.78 13.39 1.98
N ASP A 87 -5.64 13.81 2.52
CA ASP A 87 -4.46 14.18 1.73
C ASP A 87 -3.80 12.95 1.11
N LEU A 88 -3.73 11.83 1.85
CA LEU A 88 -3.27 10.54 1.34
C LEU A 88 -4.13 10.08 0.16
N ARG A 89 -5.46 10.13 0.28
CA ARG A 89 -6.38 9.80 -0.82
C ARG A 89 -6.15 10.69 -2.03
N ARG A 90 -6.01 12.01 -1.81
CA ARG A 90 -5.76 12.96 -2.89
C ARG A 90 -4.44 12.66 -3.61
N ALA A 91 -3.38 12.35 -2.87
CA ALA A 91 -2.09 11.98 -3.44
C ALA A 91 -2.15 10.66 -4.23
N LEU A 92 -2.90 9.66 -3.75
CA LEU A 92 -3.04 8.37 -4.44
C LEU A 92 -3.90 8.44 -5.71
N HIS A 93 -4.86 9.36 -5.77
CA HIS A 93 -5.68 9.62 -6.96
C HIS A 93 -5.03 10.61 -7.93
N ALA A 94 -3.99 11.32 -7.50
CA ALA A 94 -3.27 12.23 -8.38
C ALA A 94 -2.53 11.42 -9.46
N PRO A 95 -2.57 11.87 -10.73
CA PRO A 95 -1.77 11.24 -11.77
C PRO A 95 -0.27 11.39 -11.44
N PRO A 96 0.57 10.44 -11.88
CA PRO A 96 2.02 10.57 -11.75
C PRO A 96 2.46 11.91 -12.32
N ALA A 97 3.30 12.64 -11.58
CA ALA A 97 3.84 13.90 -12.07
C ALA A 97 4.56 13.63 -13.41
N PRO A 98 4.31 14.43 -14.46
CA PRO A 98 5.07 14.28 -15.70
C PRO A 98 6.55 14.48 -15.40
N PRO A 99 7.45 13.74 -16.09
CA PRO A 99 8.89 13.96 -15.94
C PRO A 99 9.19 15.44 -16.20
N PRO A 100 10.14 16.04 -15.46
CA PRO A 100 10.47 17.45 -15.63
C PRO A 100 10.78 17.68 -17.10
N SER A 101 9.98 18.53 -17.75
CA SER A 101 10.25 18.96 -19.11
C SER A 101 11.63 19.59 -19.11
N THR A 102 12.61 18.89 -19.67
CA THR A 102 13.92 19.46 -19.96
C THR A 102 13.68 20.61 -20.93
N SER A 103 13.54 21.81 -20.41
CA SER A 103 13.60 23.03 -21.19
C SER A 103 15.03 23.15 -21.69
N THR A 104 15.28 22.60 -22.86
CA THR A 104 16.51 22.85 -23.62
C THR A 104 16.53 24.34 -23.98
N PRO A 105 17.58 25.10 -23.59
CA PRO A 105 17.78 26.48 -24.01
C PRO A 105 18.08 26.60 -25.51
#